data_AF-A0A946X4S4-F1
#
_entry.id   AF-A0A946X4S4-F1
#
_cell.length_a   1.000
_cell.length_b   1.000
_cell.length_c   1.000
_cell.angle_alpha   90.00
_cell.angle_beta   90.00
_cell.angle_gamma   90.00
#
_symmetry.space_group_name_H-M   'P 1'
#
loop_
_entity.id
_entity.type
_entity.pdbx_description
1 polymer ?
#
loop_
_entity_poly.entity_id
_entity_poly.type
_entity_poly.pdbx_seq_one_letter_code
_entity_poly.pdbx_strand_id
1 'polypeptide(L)'
;MRIACDVDGVVCDTMQGFVDLTNRLYHSNRKVSQITDWDLGISLDLTDEQVRTVFRRLDWFGLYPVPLAIETINELRRLHEVVFVTARRQDIPTAGWLSKFLATPVVHNVPASEKAAFCLDIGALVLVEDRPSEIEACEAVGFPTILLDQPWNREVDHTRRAYGWADVPVHIAAMQAAMEAVTAVERPHV
;
A
#
# COMPACT_ATOMS: atom_id res chain seq x y z
N MET A 1 7.85 -14.96 -6.93
CA MET A 1 6.79 -14.14 -7.56
C MET A 1 7.27 -12.69 -7.65
N ARG A 2 6.64 -11.86 -8.49
CA ARG A 2 6.79 -10.40 -8.42
C ARG A 2 5.60 -9.84 -7.64
N ILE A 3 5.88 -9.11 -6.57
CA ILE A 3 4.90 -8.54 -5.63
C ILE A 3 4.98 -7.01 -5.78
N ALA A 4 3.87 -6.38 -6.12
CA ALA A 4 3.75 -4.93 -6.12
C ALA A 4 3.22 -4.46 -4.77
N CYS A 5 3.73 -3.35 -4.25
CA CYS A 5 3.24 -2.72 -3.03
C CYS A 5 2.96 -1.24 -3.29
N ASP A 6 1.79 -0.75 -2.88
CA ASP A 6 1.63 0.70 -2.70
C ASP A 6 2.59 1.24 -1.62
N VAL A 7 2.74 2.56 -1.58
CA VAL A 7 3.59 3.24 -0.61
C VAL A 7 2.77 3.95 0.47
N ASP A 8 1.77 4.76 0.15
CA ASP A 8 1.09 5.66 1.09
C ASP A 8 -0.04 4.95 1.84
N GLY A 9 0.15 4.61 3.11
CA GLY A 9 -0.82 3.79 3.85
C GLY A 9 -0.51 2.28 3.76
N VAL A 10 0.44 1.88 2.90
CA VAL A 10 0.93 0.50 2.83
C VAL A 10 2.34 0.36 3.41
N VAL A 11 3.34 1.03 2.84
CA VAL A 11 4.73 0.96 3.33
C VAL A 11 5.07 2.14 4.23
N CYS A 12 4.56 3.32 3.91
CA CYS A 12 4.78 4.59 4.58
C CYS A 12 3.54 4.95 5.39
N ASP A 13 3.74 5.27 6.68
CA ASP A 13 2.66 5.68 7.57
C ASP A 13 2.31 7.17 7.37
N THR A 14 1.81 7.47 6.17
CA THR A 14 1.53 8.82 5.71
C THR A 14 0.41 9.46 6.54
N MET A 15 -0.59 8.68 6.93
CA MET A 15 -1.73 9.20 7.71
C MET A 15 -1.36 9.52 9.15
N GLN A 16 -0.47 8.76 9.79
CA GLN A 16 0.06 9.16 11.11
C GLN A 16 0.84 10.47 11.00
N GLY A 17 1.71 10.61 10.00
CA GLY A 17 2.45 11.86 9.77
C GLY A 17 1.53 13.05 9.49
N PHE A 18 0.47 12.84 8.71
CA PHE A 18 -0.56 13.85 8.44
C PHE A 18 -1.28 14.27 9.73
N VAL A 19 -1.74 13.31 10.55
CA VAL A 19 -2.44 13.57 11.81
C VAL A 19 -1.52 14.29 12.80
N ASP A 20 -0.27 13.87 12.93
CA ASP A 20 0.70 14.50 13.82
C ASP A 20 0.93 15.97 13.45
N LEU A 21 1.12 16.25 12.15
CA LEU A 21 1.30 17.63 11.69
C LEU A 21 0.02 18.45 11.87
N THR A 22 -1.16 17.86 11.60
CA THR A 22 -2.46 18.50 11.82
C THR A 22 -2.63 18.90 13.28
N ASN A 23 -2.35 17.99 14.21
CA ASN A 23 -2.42 18.23 15.66
C ASN A 23 -1.48 19.35 16.09
N ARG A 24 -0.26 19.41 15.54
CA ARG A 24 0.69 20.50 15.78
C ARG A 24 0.23 21.84 15.21
N LEU A 25 -0.25 21.89 13.97
CA LEU A 25 -0.62 23.12 13.28
C LEU A 25 -1.92 23.75 13.81
N TYR A 26 -2.87 22.92 14.25
CA TYR A 26 -4.21 23.38 14.64
C TYR A 26 -4.53 23.11 16.11
N HIS A 27 -3.51 22.81 16.93
CA HIS A 27 -3.64 22.54 18.37
C HIS A 27 -4.80 21.58 18.71
N SER A 28 -4.81 20.44 18.03
CA SER A 28 -5.90 19.46 18.12
C SER A 28 -5.40 18.09 18.59
N ASN A 29 -6.32 17.14 18.78
CA ASN A 29 -6.05 15.78 19.29
C ASN A 29 -6.72 14.70 18.43
N ARG A 30 -6.58 14.84 17.11
CA ARG A 30 -7.09 13.88 16.12
C ARG A 30 -6.27 12.60 16.14
N LYS A 31 -6.87 11.50 15.72
CA LYS A 31 -6.25 10.18 15.64
C LYS A 31 -6.49 9.56 14.27
N VAL A 32 -5.55 8.74 13.79
CA VAL A 32 -5.68 8.00 12.53
C VAL A 32 -6.94 7.12 12.53
N SER A 33 -7.34 6.58 13.68
CA SER A 33 -8.58 5.80 13.82
C SER A 33 -9.87 6.56 13.50
N GLN A 34 -9.82 7.89 13.35
CA GLN A 34 -10.96 8.72 12.94
C GLN A 34 -11.04 8.88 11.41
N ILE A 35 -10.03 8.43 10.65
CA ILE A 35 -10.02 8.46 9.19
C ILE A 35 -10.84 7.28 8.67
N THR A 36 -12.16 7.47 8.59
CA THR A 36 -13.10 6.42 8.14
C THR A 36 -13.47 6.55 6.66
N ASP A 37 -13.06 7.64 6.02
CA ASP A 37 -13.31 7.92 4.62
C ASP A 37 -12.02 8.46 3.96
N TRP A 38 -11.94 8.35 2.63
CA TRP A 38 -10.84 8.90 1.85
C TRP A 38 -10.82 10.44 1.88
N ASP A 39 -11.98 11.08 2.06
CA ASP A 39 -12.08 12.50 2.34
C ASP A 39 -11.65 12.79 3.80
N LEU A 40 -10.40 13.25 3.94
CA LEU A 40 -9.83 13.66 5.22
C LEU A 40 -10.56 14.87 5.83
N GLY A 41 -11.17 15.73 5.01
CA GLY A 41 -11.94 16.87 5.47
C GLY A 41 -13.17 16.42 6.25
N ILE A 42 -13.90 15.45 5.70
CA ILE A 42 -15.05 14.81 6.36
C ILE A 42 -14.60 14.07 7.62
N SER A 43 -13.60 13.20 7.49
CA SER A 43 -13.17 12.32 8.59
C SER A 43 -12.59 13.07 9.79
N LEU A 44 -11.89 14.17 9.54
CA LEU A 44 -11.13 14.90 10.55
C LEU A 44 -11.69 16.29 10.85
N ASP A 45 -12.84 16.67 10.31
CA ASP A 45 -13.40 18.02 10.46
C ASP A 45 -12.35 19.10 10.09
N LEU A 46 -11.87 19.02 8.85
CA LEU A 46 -10.88 19.93 8.26
C LEU A 46 -11.46 20.55 6.99
N THR A 47 -11.13 21.81 6.73
CA THR A 47 -11.41 22.41 5.42
C THR A 47 -10.42 21.89 4.37
N ASP A 48 -10.80 21.93 3.10
CA ASP A 48 -9.90 21.60 1.98
C ASP A 48 -8.58 22.37 2.03
N GLU A 49 -8.63 23.63 2.46
CA GLU A 49 -7.44 24.46 2.61
C GLU A 49 -6.52 23.93 3.71
N GLN A 50 -7.08 23.47 4.83
CA GLN A 50 -6.30 22.85 5.90
C GLN A 50 -5.66 21.55 5.43
N VAL A 51 -6.43 20.66 4.78
CA VAL A 51 -5.90 19.40 4.22
C VAL A 51 -4.75 19.67 3.24
N ARG A 52 -4.95 20.58 2.27
CA ARG A 52 -3.89 20.98 1.32
C ARG A 52 -2.68 21.58 2.03
N THR A 53 -2.90 22.37 3.08
CA THR A 53 -1.82 23.01 3.84
C THR A 53 -0.98 21.99 4.59
N VAL A 54 -1.60 20.99 5.20
CA VAL A 54 -0.90 19.90 5.90
C VAL A 54 -0.05 19.12 4.90
N PHE A 55 -0.61 18.65 3.78
CA PHE A 55 0.18 17.91 2.77
C PHE A 55 1.33 18.71 2.17
N ARG A 56 1.14 20.01 1.95
CA ARG A 56 2.20 20.90 1.44
C ARG A 56 3.34 21.11 2.46
N ARG A 57 3.03 21.03 3.75
CA ARG A 57 4.00 21.21 4.85
C ARG A 57 4.50 19.90 5.44
N LEU A 58 3.98 18.76 4.97
CA LEU A 58 4.36 17.45 5.44
C LEU A 58 5.83 17.19 5.12
N ASP A 59 6.61 16.81 6.13
CA ASP A 59 7.96 16.32 5.92
C ASP A 59 7.89 14.87 5.44
N TRP A 60 7.70 14.71 4.12
CA TRP A 60 7.63 13.41 3.47
C TRP A 60 8.87 12.55 3.70
N PHE A 61 10.05 13.17 3.85
CA PHE A 61 11.30 12.43 4.07
C PHE A 61 11.45 11.99 5.54
N GLY A 62 10.82 12.70 6.48
CA GLY A 62 10.76 12.39 7.90
C GLY A 62 9.70 11.36 8.31
N LEU A 63 8.86 10.90 7.39
CA LEU A 63 7.85 9.87 7.67
C LEU A 63 8.48 8.53 8.06
N TYR A 64 7.73 7.75 8.85
CA TYR A 64 8.10 6.40 9.28
C TYR A 64 7.38 5.33 8.46
N PRO A 65 7.95 4.13 8.34
CA PRO A 65 7.25 3.00 7.77
C PRO A 65 6.09 2.53 8.64
N VAL A 66 5.09 1.90 8.01
CA VAL A 66 4.06 1.13 8.71
C VAL A 66 4.73 0.02 9.54
N PRO A 67 4.24 -0.30 10.76
CA PRO A 67 4.85 -1.33 11.60
C PRO A 67 5.10 -2.65 10.86
N LEU A 68 6.30 -3.21 11.04
CA LEU A 68 6.79 -4.44 10.41
C LEU A 68 6.94 -4.41 8.88
N ALA A 69 6.61 -3.30 8.20
CA ALA A 69 6.67 -3.23 6.74
C ALA A 69 8.08 -3.56 6.22
N ILE A 70 9.09 -2.91 6.77
CA ILE A 70 10.48 -3.03 6.29
C ILE A 70 11.04 -4.41 6.56
N GLU A 71 10.85 -4.94 7.76
CA GLU A 71 11.30 -6.27 8.14
C GLU A 71 10.64 -7.34 7.25
N THR A 72 9.32 -7.29 7.10
CA THR A 72 8.59 -8.25 6.27
C THR A 72 8.96 -8.14 4.80
N ILE A 73 9.10 -6.93 4.24
CA ILE A 73 9.52 -6.74 2.85
C ILE A 73 10.92 -7.33 2.61
N ASN A 74 11.86 -7.11 3.53
CA ASN A 74 13.20 -7.68 3.42
C ASN A 74 13.17 -9.21 3.39
N GLU A 75 12.33 -9.85 4.23
CA GLU A 75 12.15 -11.30 4.19
C GLU A 75 11.51 -11.79 2.89
N LEU A 76 10.46 -11.11 2.41
CA LEU A 76 9.84 -11.42 1.12
C LEU A 76 10.84 -11.32 -0.04
N ARG A 77 11.72 -10.31 -0.02
CA ARG A 77 12.76 -10.08 -1.04
C ARG A 77 13.80 -11.19 -1.13
N ARG A 78 13.88 -12.10 -0.15
CA ARG A 78 14.75 -13.29 -0.21
C ARG A 78 14.27 -14.33 -1.21
N LEU A 79 12.97 -14.37 -1.47
CA LEU A 79 12.32 -15.41 -2.29
C LEU A 79 11.53 -14.81 -3.47
N HIS A 80 11.28 -13.50 -3.44
CA HIS A 80 10.41 -12.81 -4.37
C HIS A 80 11.05 -11.51 -4.83
N GLU A 81 10.61 -11.03 -5.98
CA GLU A 81 10.87 -9.67 -6.39
C GLU A 81 9.78 -8.78 -5.78
N VAL A 82 10.18 -7.72 -5.07
CA VAL A 82 9.24 -6.74 -4.51
C VAL A 82 9.51 -5.38 -5.15
N VAL A 83 8.47 -4.79 -5.73
CA VAL A 83 8.49 -3.48 -6.38
C VAL A 83 7.46 -2.55 -5.75
N PHE A 84 7.69 -1.24 -5.84
CA PHE A 84 6.80 -0.23 -5.27
C PHE A 84 6.06 0.50 -6.39
N VAL A 85 4.73 0.56 -6.30
CA VAL A 85 3.86 1.17 -7.32
C VAL A 85 2.98 2.20 -6.63
N THR A 86 3.20 3.49 -6.91
CA THR A 86 2.57 4.57 -6.15
C THR A 86 2.01 5.67 -7.04
N ALA A 87 0.84 6.21 -6.68
CA ALA A 87 0.27 7.41 -7.28
C ALA A 87 0.75 8.71 -6.62
N ARG A 88 1.71 8.60 -5.68
CA ARG A 88 2.34 9.74 -5.04
C ARG A 88 2.92 10.71 -6.07
N ARG A 89 2.83 12.00 -5.79
CA ARG A 89 3.33 13.06 -6.68
C ARG A 89 4.83 12.89 -6.93
N GLN A 90 5.25 13.18 -8.16
CA GLN A 90 6.65 13.00 -8.60
C GLN A 90 7.65 13.91 -7.87
N ASP A 91 7.21 15.06 -7.35
CA ASP A 91 8.07 15.96 -6.59
C ASP A 91 8.41 15.45 -5.18
N ILE A 92 7.74 14.39 -4.72
CA ILE A 92 8.03 13.74 -3.44
C ILE A 92 9.11 12.66 -3.67
N PRO A 93 10.26 12.71 -2.96
CA PRO A 93 11.43 11.86 -3.24
C PRO A 93 11.26 10.42 -2.71
N THR A 94 10.29 9.68 -3.24
CA THR A 94 9.85 8.37 -2.75
C THR A 94 10.95 7.31 -2.76
N ALA A 95 11.70 7.21 -3.85
CA ALA A 95 12.84 6.29 -3.92
C ALA A 95 13.94 6.64 -2.91
N GLY A 96 14.19 7.94 -2.69
CA GLY A 96 15.12 8.41 -1.67
C GLY A 96 14.66 8.07 -0.26
N TRP A 97 13.37 8.24 0.03
CA TRP A 97 12.78 7.86 1.32
C TRP A 97 12.87 6.34 1.55
N LEU A 98 12.47 5.52 0.57
CA LEU A 98 12.57 4.05 0.67
C LEU A 98 14.02 3.59 0.85
N SER A 99 14.98 4.27 0.22
CA SER A 99 16.41 3.94 0.32
C SER A 99 17.01 4.13 1.72
N LYS A 100 16.29 4.81 2.63
CA LYS A 100 16.67 4.88 4.05
C LYS A 100 16.52 3.53 4.77
N PHE A 101 15.63 2.67 4.25
CA PHE A 101 15.17 1.44 4.92
C PHE A 101 15.44 0.18 4.11
N LEU A 102 15.45 0.29 2.78
CA LEU A 102 15.57 -0.84 1.86
C LEU A 102 16.74 -0.60 0.89
N ALA A 103 17.53 -1.63 0.66
CA ALA A 103 18.54 -1.59 -0.40
C ALA A 103 17.87 -1.60 -1.77
N THR A 104 18.32 -0.74 -2.69
CA THR A 104 17.92 -0.75 -4.12
C THR A 104 16.40 -0.87 -4.36
N PRO A 105 15.55 0.02 -3.80
CA PRO A 105 14.12 -0.04 -4.03
C PRO A 105 13.79 0.31 -5.50
N VAL A 106 12.98 -0.52 -6.15
CA VAL A 106 12.45 -0.25 -7.50
C VAL A 106 11.09 0.41 -7.34
N VAL A 107 10.97 1.67 -7.77
CA VAL A 107 9.77 2.50 -7.59
C VAL A 107 9.22 2.93 -8.94
N HIS A 108 7.91 2.78 -9.10
CA HIS A 108 7.15 3.21 -10.26
C HIS A 108 6.07 4.20 -9.83
N ASN A 109 6.14 5.43 -10.35
CA ASN A 109 5.08 6.41 -10.19
C ASN A 109 4.01 6.16 -11.26
N VAL A 110 2.86 5.64 -10.83
CA VAL A 110 1.76 5.22 -11.69
C VAL A 110 0.51 5.96 -11.23
N PRO A 111 -0.24 6.63 -12.12
CA PRO A 111 -1.48 7.28 -11.75
C PRO A 111 -2.43 6.34 -11.00
N ALA A 112 -3.21 6.91 -10.09
CA ALA A 112 -4.29 6.16 -9.45
C ALA A 112 -5.21 5.57 -10.52
N SER A 113 -5.79 4.39 -10.28
CA SER A 113 -6.58 3.56 -11.21
C SER A 113 -5.83 2.94 -12.39
N GLU A 114 -4.58 3.33 -12.68
CA GLU A 114 -3.75 2.70 -13.72
C GLU A 114 -2.83 1.60 -13.15
N LYS A 115 -2.80 1.44 -11.82
CA LYS A 115 -1.93 0.47 -11.14
C LYS A 115 -2.19 -0.97 -11.56
N ALA A 116 -3.45 -1.35 -11.75
CA ALA A 116 -3.81 -2.72 -12.15
C ALA A 116 -3.21 -3.08 -13.52
N ALA A 117 -3.40 -2.22 -14.51
CA ALA A 117 -2.83 -2.39 -15.85
C ALA A 117 -1.29 -2.41 -15.79
N PHE A 118 -0.70 -1.46 -15.07
CA PHE A 118 0.75 -1.43 -14.89
C PHE A 118 1.30 -2.71 -14.23
N CYS A 119 0.64 -3.20 -13.17
CA CYS A 119 1.04 -4.42 -12.47
C CYS A 119 0.99 -5.64 -13.40
N LEU A 120 -0.03 -5.75 -14.26
CA LEU A 120 -0.10 -6.76 -15.31
C LEU A 120 1.07 -6.65 -16.30
N ASP A 121 1.35 -5.44 -16.78
CA ASP A 121 2.42 -5.18 -17.77
C ASP A 121 3.80 -5.56 -17.25
N ILE A 122 4.07 -5.26 -15.98
CA ILE A 122 5.31 -5.67 -15.33
C ILE A 122 5.27 -7.11 -14.84
N GLY A 123 4.22 -7.89 -15.10
CA GLY A 123 4.12 -9.28 -14.64
C GLY A 123 4.16 -9.45 -13.11
N ALA A 124 3.67 -8.46 -12.36
CA ALA A 124 3.36 -8.64 -10.94
C ALA A 124 2.20 -9.63 -10.82
N LEU A 125 2.19 -10.42 -9.74
CA LEU A 125 1.16 -11.43 -9.50
C LEU A 125 0.17 -11.01 -8.41
N VAL A 126 0.50 -9.95 -7.68
CA VAL A 126 -0.33 -9.40 -6.61
C VAL A 126 0.06 -7.97 -6.30
N LEU A 127 -0.92 -7.15 -5.89
CA LEU A 127 -0.72 -5.82 -5.34
C LEU A 127 -1.14 -5.76 -3.87
N VAL A 128 -0.26 -5.31 -2.98
CA VAL A 128 -0.59 -4.93 -1.60
C VAL A 128 -1.02 -3.46 -1.60
N GLU A 129 -2.27 -3.19 -1.22
CA GLU A 129 -2.94 -1.89 -1.38
C GLU A 129 -3.91 -1.65 -0.23
N ASP A 130 -4.09 -0.41 0.20
CA ASP A 130 -5.05 -0.05 1.24
C ASP A 130 -6.30 0.66 0.70
N ARG A 131 -6.21 1.27 -0.50
CA ARG A 131 -7.27 2.12 -1.02
C ARG A 131 -8.40 1.32 -1.68
N PRO A 132 -9.65 1.42 -1.19
CA PRO A 132 -10.80 0.66 -1.73
C PRO A 132 -10.99 0.80 -3.24
N SER A 133 -10.91 2.01 -3.78
CA SER A 133 -11.10 2.22 -5.23
C SER A 133 -10.00 1.59 -6.11
N GLU A 134 -8.79 1.40 -5.57
CA GLU A 134 -7.71 0.68 -6.28
C GLU A 134 -7.92 -0.82 -6.22
N ILE A 135 -8.41 -1.34 -5.08
CA ILE A 135 -8.86 -2.72 -4.95
C ILE A 135 -9.95 -3.03 -5.97
N GLU A 136 -11.01 -2.21 -6.03
CA GLU A 136 -12.09 -2.35 -7.01
C GLU A 136 -11.58 -2.32 -8.45
N ALA A 137 -10.64 -1.43 -8.78
CA ALA A 137 -10.04 -1.34 -10.11
C ALA A 137 -9.24 -2.61 -10.47
N CYS A 138 -8.54 -3.21 -9.51
CA CYS A 138 -7.84 -4.49 -9.71
C CYS A 138 -8.83 -5.65 -9.88
N GLU A 139 -9.87 -5.73 -9.05
CA GLU A 139 -10.90 -6.77 -9.11
C GLU A 139 -11.67 -6.73 -10.44
N ALA A 140 -11.97 -5.55 -10.97
CA ALA A 140 -12.65 -5.37 -12.25
C ALA A 140 -11.90 -6.01 -13.44
N VAL A 141 -10.58 -6.17 -13.35
CA VAL A 141 -9.74 -6.83 -14.36
C VAL A 141 -9.24 -8.21 -13.90
N GLY A 142 -9.72 -8.71 -12.76
CA GLY A 142 -9.31 -9.99 -12.19
C GLY A 142 -7.86 -10.01 -11.69
N PHE A 143 -7.26 -8.85 -11.40
CA PHE A 143 -5.91 -8.77 -10.86
C PHE A 143 -5.89 -9.02 -9.35
N PRO A 144 -5.09 -9.97 -8.84
CA PRO A 144 -5.10 -10.28 -7.41
C PRO A 144 -4.56 -9.15 -6.53
N THR A 145 -5.26 -8.90 -5.43
CA THR A 145 -4.86 -7.93 -4.40
C THR A 145 -4.74 -8.57 -3.02
N ILE A 146 -3.96 -7.92 -2.14
CA ILE A 146 -4.00 -8.10 -0.68
C ILE A 146 -4.37 -6.74 -0.09
N LEU A 147 -5.52 -6.68 0.59
CA LEU A 147 -6.01 -5.45 1.21
C LEU A 147 -5.35 -5.27 2.58
N LEU A 148 -4.46 -4.30 2.73
CA LEU A 148 -3.86 -3.98 4.02
C LEU A 148 -4.86 -3.18 4.87
N ASP A 149 -5.09 -3.62 6.12
CA ASP A 149 -6.08 -3.00 7.00
C ASP A 149 -5.70 -1.56 7.34
N GLN A 150 -6.61 -0.65 7.03
CA GLN A 150 -6.56 0.75 7.42
C GLN A 150 -7.93 1.20 7.88
N PRO A 151 -8.04 2.21 8.77
CA PRO A 151 -9.33 2.62 9.31
C PRO A 151 -10.40 2.96 8.25
N TRP A 152 -9.99 3.50 7.09
CA TRP A 152 -10.89 3.90 5.99
C TRP A 152 -11.36 2.75 5.10
N ASN A 153 -10.81 1.55 5.24
CA ASN A 153 -11.16 0.41 4.39
C ASN A 153 -11.83 -0.74 5.14
N ARG A 154 -12.14 -0.58 6.44
CA ARG A 154 -12.67 -1.68 7.28
C ARG A 154 -14.05 -2.18 6.90
N GLU A 155 -14.84 -1.37 6.21
CA GLU A 155 -16.15 -1.75 5.69
C GLU A 155 -16.07 -2.54 4.37
N VAL A 156 -14.88 -2.61 3.75
CA VAL A 156 -14.66 -3.38 2.51
C VAL A 156 -14.50 -4.85 2.85
N ASP A 157 -15.38 -5.71 2.35
CA ASP A 157 -15.15 -7.16 2.42
C ASP A 157 -14.10 -7.56 1.37
N HIS A 158 -13.05 -8.27 1.80
CA HIS A 158 -11.97 -8.69 0.91
C HIS A 158 -11.32 -9.98 1.40
N THR A 159 -11.31 -10.98 0.53
CA THR A 159 -10.88 -12.37 0.86
C THR A 159 -9.44 -12.48 1.36
N ARG A 160 -8.53 -11.63 0.88
CA ARG A 160 -7.13 -11.55 1.33
C ARG A 160 -6.85 -10.24 2.08
N ARG A 161 -7.60 -9.99 3.16
CA ARG A 161 -7.30 -8.88 4.09
C ARG A 161 -6.12 -9.23 4.98
N ALA A 162 -5.16 -8.32 5.09
CA ALA A 162 -4.02 -8.40 6.00
C ALA A 162 -4.20 -7.35 7.10
N TYR A 163 -4.30 -7.76 8.37
CA TYR A 163 -4.46 -6.84 9.51
C TYR A 163 -3.16 -6.16 9.94
N GLY A 164 -2.09 -6.42 9.20
CA GLY A 164 -0.78 -5.81 9.30
C GLY A 164 0.20 -6.56 8.40
N TRP A 165 1.43 -6.07 8.32
CA TRP A 165 2.45 -6.67 7.46
C TRP A 165 2.77 -8.13 7.81
N ALA A 166 2.60 -8.55 9.06
CA ALA A 166 2.81 -9.93 9.47
C ALA A 166 1.90 -10.95 8.73
N ASP A 167 0.74 -10.52 8.23
CA ASP A 167 -0.20 -11.39 7.52
C ASP A 167 0.13 -11.50 6.01
N VAL A 168 0.85 -10.53 5.45
CA VAL A 168 1.14 -10.48 4.00
C VAL A 168 1.84 -11.77 3.54
N PRO A 169 2.90 -12.28 4.19
CA PRO A 169 3.54 -13.53 3.80
C PRO A 169 2.61 -14.75 3.80
N VAL A 170 1.59 -14.77 4.68
CA VAL A 170 0.61 -15.86 4.75
C VAL A 170 -0.23 -15.91 3.47
N HIS A 171 -0.72 -14.76 3.01
CA HIS A 171 -1.45 -14.65 1.75
C HIS A 171 -0.58 -14.97 0.54
N ILE A 172 0.66 -14.47 0.52
CA ILE A 172 1.65 -14.78 -0.52
C ILE A 172 1.89 -16.30 -0.63
N ALA A 173 2.13 -16.98 0.49
CA ALA A 173 2.36 -18.42 0.51
C ALA A 173 1.14 -19.22 0.03
N ALA A 174 -0.07 -18.84 0.45
CA ALA A 174 -1.31 -19.47 0.00
C ALA A 174 -1.52 -19.32 -1.53
N MET A 175 -1.22 -18.13 -2.08
CA MET A 175 -1.29 -17.89 -3.52
C MET A 175 -0.28 -18.74 -4.28
N GLN A 176 0.95 -18.86 -3.80
CA GLN A 176 1.96 -19.73 -4.42
C GLN A 176 1.52 -21.19 -4.46
N ALA A 177 1.04 -21.72 -3.33
CA ALA A 177 0.56 -23.09 -3.25
C ALA A 177 -0.61 -23.35 -4.22
N ALA A 178 -1.53 -22.38 -4.37
CA ALA A 178 -2.63 -22.48 -5.32
C ALA A 178 -2.14 -22.49 -6.78
N MET A 179 -1.17 -21.63 -7.13
CA MET A 179 -0.57 -21.60 -8.47
C MET A 179 0.16 -22.91 -8.80
N GLU A 180 0.93 -23.44 -7.86
CA GLU A 180 1.65 -24.70 -8.02
C GLU A 180 0.69 -25.88 -8.22
N ALA A 181 -0.41 -25.94 -7.46
CA ALA A 181 -1.43 -26.98 -7.60
C ALA A 181 -2.08 -26.97 -9.01
N VAL A 182 -2.39 -25.79 -9.57
CA VAL A 182 -2.93 -25.68 -10.94
C VAL A 182 -1.92 -26.21 -11.96
N THR A 183 -0.65 -25.80 -11.86
CA THR A 183 0.39 -26.26 -12.79
C THR A 183 0.67 -27.76 -12.71
N ALA A 184 0.46 -28.39 -11.56
CA ALA A 184 0.62 -29.82 -11.38
C ALA A 184 -0.52 -30.61 -12.03
N VAL A 185 -1.74 -30.07 -12.04
CA VAL A 185 -2.92 -30.68 -12.69
C VAL A 185 -2.83 -30.58 -14.22
N GLU A 186 -2.24 -29.51 -14.75
CA GLU A 186 -2.09 -29.29 -16.19
C GLU A 186 -0.94 -30.06 -16.85
N ARG A 187 -0.13 -30.80 -16.08
CA ARG A 187 0.84 -31.77 -16.61
C ARG A 187 0.25 -33.18 -16.51
N PRO A 188 -0.40 -33.71 -17.55
CA PRO A 188 -0.75 -35.12 -17.56
C PRO A 188 0.56 -35.92 -17.47
N HIS A 189 0.55 -36.97 -16.65
CA HIS A 189 1.65 -37.93 -16.57
C HIS A 189 2.03 -38.38 -18.00
N VAL A 190 3.19 -37.92 -18.46
CA VAL A 190 3.91 -38.48 -19.61
C VAL A 190 4.88 -39.52 -19.08
#